data_AF-A0A5Q0ELJ3-F1
#
_entry.id   AF-A0A5Q0ELJ3-F1
#
_cell.length_a   1.000
_cell.length_b   1.000
_cell.length_c   1.000
_cell.angle_alpha   90.00
_cell.angle_beta   90.00
_cell.angle_gamma   90.00
#
_symmetry.space_group_name_H-M   'P 1'
#
loop_
_entity.id
_entity.type
_entity.pdbx_description
1 polymer ?
#
loop_
_entity_poly.entity_id
_entity_poly.type
_entity_poly.pdbx_seq_one_letter_code
_entity_poly.pdbx_strand_id
1 'polypeptide(L)'
;MSAVDHLGSALCRLAGREMTPPYSYDGQGQLRPIMPVFSFADVADAACNPIRQQARCSTAVTLRLLETLAVVVDGVHRSEERAALLRHAEMIRHGARSGLPEYADRQEVEARFLSIKHLG
;
A
#
# COMPACT_ATOMS: atom_id res chain seq x y z
N MET A 1 -7.21 9.72 14.79
CA MET A 1 -6.96 9.57 13.35
C MET A 1 -5.46 9.60 13.14
N SER A 2 -4.87 8.50 12.71
CA SER A 2 -3.42 8.39 12.46
C SER A 2 -3.11 8.64 10.98
N ALA A 3 -1.85 8.95 10.66
CA ALA A 3 -1.38 9.04 9.26
C ALA A 3 -1.67 7.75 8.47
N VAL A 4 -1.72 6.60 9.16
CA VAL A 4 -2.06 5.30 8.57
C VAL A 4 -3.53 5.23 8.19
N ASP A 5 -4.43 5.78 9.01
CA ASP A 5 -5.86 5.80 8.70
C ASP A 5 -6.17 6.69 7.48
N HIS A 6 -5.46 7.83 7.35
CA HIS A 6 -5.54 8.67 6.15
C HIS A 6 -4.99 7.95 4.91
N LEU A 7 -3.91 7.18 5.07
CA LEU A 7 -3.35 6.37 3.99
C LEU A 7 -4.34 5.31 3.50
N GLY A 8 -4.91 4.53 4.42
CA GLY A 8 -5.90 3.50 4.11
C GLY A 8 -7.11 4.08 3.41
N SER A 9 -7.60 5.23 3.89
CA SER A 9 -8.71 5.93 3.24
C SER A 9 -8.37 6.40 1.83
N ALA A 10 -7.16 6.92 1.59
CA ALA A 10 -6.73 7.34 0.26
C ALA A 10 -6.62 6.14 -0.70
N LEU A 11 -5.99 5.05 -0.28
CA LEU A 11 -5.82 3.84 -1.09
C LEU A 11 -7.17 3.18 -1.41
N CYS A 12 -8.08 3.05 -0.44
CA CYS A 12 -9.43 2.53 -0.69
C CYS A 12 -10.22 3.37 -1.70
N ARG A 13 -10.00 4.70 -1.74
CA ARG A 13 -10.66 5.59 -2.71
C ARG A 13 -10.05 5.52 -4.11
N LEU A 14 -8.81 5.04 -4.22
CA LEU A 14 -8.11 4.81 -5.49
C LEU A 14 -8.39 3.40 -6.04
N ALA A 15 -8.57 2.41 -5.16
CA ALA A 15 -8.98 1.06 -5.55
C ALA A 15 -10.28 1.09 -6.35
N GLY A 16 -10.27 0.53 -7.56
CA GLY A 16 -11.43 0.46 -8.45
C GLY A 16 -11.71 1.68 -9.32
N ARG A 17 -10.90 2.74 -9.28
CA ARG A 17 -11.01 3.84 -10.26
C ARG A 17 -10.26 3.50 -11.56
N GLU A 18 -10.90 3.80 -12.69
CA GLU A 18 -10.20 3.90 -13.97
C GLU A 18 -9.25 5.10 -13.91
N MET A 19 -7.95 4.83 -14.03
CA MET A 19 -6.92 5.86 -14.17
C MET A 19 -7.18 6.59 -15.48
N THR A 20 -7.20 7.93 -15.45
CA THR A 20 -7.48 8.74 -16.63
C THR A 20 -6.51 8.36 -17.76
N PRO A 21 -7.00 8.08 -18.98
CA PRO A 21 -6.13 7.81 -20.11
C PRO A 21 -5.13 8.96 -20.33
N PRO A 22 -3.89 8.68 -20.75
CA PRO A 22 -2.84 9.68 -20.95
C PRO A 22 -3.11 10.68 -22.09
N TYR A 23 -4.29 10.63 -22.72
CA TYR A 23 -4.63 11.39 -23.90
C TYR A 23 -5.85 12.28 -23.62
N SER A 24 -5.62 13.58 -23.50
CA SER A 24 -6.67 14.59 -23.67
C SER A 24 -6.39 15.37 -24.94
N TYR A 25 -7.34 15.37 -25.87
CA TYR A 25 -7.32 16.27 -27.01
C TYR A 25 -7.86 17.63 -26.56
N ASP A 26 -7.22 18.71 -26.98
CA ASP A 26 -7.81 20.05 -26.80
C ASP A 26 -8.96 20.27 -27.79
N GLY A 27 -9.69 21.38 -27.63
CA GLY A 27 -10.78 21.76 -28.54
C GLY A 27 -10.35 22.04 -29.99
N GLN A 28 -9.06 21.89 -30.32
CA GLN A 28 -8.48 22.04 -31.65
C GLN A 28 -7.96 20.70 -32.22
N GLY A 29 -8.15 19.58 -31.52
CA GLY A 29 -7.76 18.25 -31.99
C GLY A 29 -6.26 17.95 -31.91
N GLN A 30 -5.49 18.75 -31.17
CA GLN A 30 -4.04 18.53 -31.00
C GLN A 30 -3.77 17.61 -29.80
N LEU A 31 -2.85 16.64 -29.99
CA LEU A 31 -2.41 15.70 -28.96
C LEU A 31 -1.43 16.40 -28.01
N ARG A 32 -1.80 16.65 -26.75
CA ARG A 32 -0.87 17.15 -25.72
C ARG A 32 -0.20 15.98 -24.99
N PRO A 33 1.14 15.94 -24.83
CA PRO A 33 1.79 14.88 -24.07
C PRO A 33 1.64 15.01 -22.54
N ILE A 34 1.01 13.97 -21.97
CA ILE A 34 1.50 13.12 -20.86
C ILE A 34 1.78 13.84 -19.52
N MET A 35 0.74 13.94 -18.69
CA MET A 35 0.93 13.87 -17.23
C MET A 35 1.60 12.53 -16.89
N PRO A 36 2.52 12.46 -15.91
CA PRO A 36 2.95 11.17 -15.39
C PRO A 36 1.70 10.42 -14.90
N VAL A 37 1.32 9.38 -15.62
CA VAL A 37 0.25 8.48 -15.20
C VAL A 37 0.83 7.66 -14.07
N PHE A 38 0.66 8.15 -12.84
CA PHE A 38 1.06 7.39 -11.67
C PHE A 38 0.27 6.08 -11.67
N SER A 39 0.97 4.96 -11.69
CA SER A 39 0.36 3.66 -11.49
C SER A 39 -0.11 3.52 -10.04
N PHE A 40 -0.98 2.54 -9.77
CA PHE A 40 -1.36 2.21 -8.40
C PHE A 40 -0.13 1.86 -7.55
N ALA A 41 0.86 1.18 -8.16
CA ALA A 41 2.11 0.83 -7.50
C ALA A 41 2.91 2.07 -7.10
N ASP A 42 2.98 3.10 -7.96
CA ASP A 42 3.67 4.36 -7.64
C ASP A 42 3.04 5.06 -6.45
N VAL A 43 1.70 5.11 -6.41
CA VAL A 43 0.95 5.68 -5.28
C VAL A 43 1.16 4.85 -4.02
N ALA A 44 1.10 3.52 -4.12
CA ALA A 44 1.33 2.62 -3.00
C ALA A 44 2.76 2.74 -2.44
N ASP A 45 3.77 2.90 -3.30
CA ASP A 45 5.16 3.13 -2.91
C ASP A 45 5.33 4.46 -2.18
N ALA A 46 4.82 5.55 -2.75
CA ALA A 46 4.89 6.87 -2.15
C ALA A 46 4.19 6.92 -0.77
N ALA A 47 3.09 6.19 -0.65
CA ALA A 47 2.31 6.04 0.57
C ALA A 47 3.02 5.18 1.64
N CYS A 48 3.39 3.96 1.29
CA CYS A 48 3.78 2.94 2.27
C CYS A 48 5.24 3.05 2.69
N ASN A 49 6.15 3.48 1.80
CA ASN A 49 7.59 3.44 2.08
C ASN A 49 8.00 4.33 3.26
N PRO A 50 7.60 5.62 3.34
CA PRO A 50 7.97 6.47 4.47
C PRO A 50 7.40 5.95 5.80
N ILE A 51 6.13 5.53 5.79
CA ILE A 51 5.44 5.05 7.00
C ILE A 51 6.10 3.77 7.50
N ARG A 52 6.39 2.81 6.62
CA ARG A 52 7.07 1.57 6.99
C ARG A 52 8.46 1.82 7.57
N GLN A 53 9.23 2.73 6.96
CA GLN A 53 10.57 3.07 7.43
C GLN A 53 10.52 3.66 8.86
N GLN A 54 9.56 4.56 9.12
CA GLN A 54 9.38 5.17 10.43
C GLN A 54 8.77 4.21 11.46
N ALA A 55 7.89 3.31 11.03
CA ALA A 55 7.22 2.34 11.89
C ALA A 55 8.12 1.19 12.34
N ARG A 56 9.31 1.02 11.75
CA ARG A 56 10.19 -0.15 11.93
C ARG A 56 10.44 -0.55 13.39
N CYS A 57 10.49 0.41 14.31
CA CYS A 57 10.72 0.18 15.73
C CYS A 57 9.46 0.34 16.61
N SER A 58 8.28 0.47 15.98
CA SER A 58 7.00 0.65 16.65
C SER A 58 6.05 -0.49 16.27
N THR A 59 5.80 -1.39 17.22
CA THR A 59 4.90 -2.53 17.04
C THR A 59 3.51 -2.08 16.64
N ALA A 60 2.93 -1.13 17.37
CA ALA A 60 1.56 -0.65 17.12
C ALA A 60 1.37 -0.07 15.71
N VAL A 61 2.32 0.75 15.24
CA VAL A 61 2.24 1.35 13.89
C VAL A 61 2.47 0.30 12.80
N THR A 62 3.39 -0.64 13.04
CA THR A 62 3.66 -1.76 12.11
C THR A 62 2.42 -2.64 11.93
N LEU A 63 1.76 -3.03 13.02
CA LEU A 63 0.54 -3.84 12.98
C LEU A 63 -0.60 -3.10 12.31
N ARG A 64 -0.82 -1.82 12.65
CA ARG A 64 -1.85 -1.00 11.99
C ARG A 64 -1.60 -0.83 10.49
N LEU A 65 -0.35 -0.74 10.07
CA LEU A 65 -0.02 -0.67 8.65
C LEU A 65 -0.37 -1.98 7.93
N LEU A 66 -0.11 -3.14 8.54
CA LEU A 66 -0.52 -4.45 7.98
C LEU A 66 -2.04 -4.63 7.96
N GLU A 67 -2.75 -4.27 9.03
CA GLU A 67 -4.22 -4.27 9.06
C GLU A 67 -4.80 -3.42 7.93
N THR A 68 -4.21 -2.24 7.70
CA THR A 68 -4.62 -1.35 6.62
C THR A 68 -4.41 -2.00 5.25
N LEU A 69 -3.24 -2.61 5.02
CA LEU A 69 -2.99 -3.33 3.77
C LEU A 69 -3.96 -4.50 3.57
N ALA A 70 -4.34 -5.22 4.63
CA ALA A 70 -5.31 -6.32 4.54
C ALA A 70 -6.66 -5.84 3.99
N VAL A 71 -7.17 -4.72 4.50
CA VAL A 71 -8.42 -4.11 4.03
C VAL A 71 -8.33 -3.70 2.56
N VAL A 72 -7.21 -3.12 2.13
CA VAL A 72 -7.03 -2.70 0.74
C VAL A 72 -6.88 -3.91 -0.19
N VAL A 73 -6.16 -4.96 0.22
CA VAL A 73 -5.98 -6.20 -0.57
C VAL A 73 -7.30 -6.89 -0.86
N ASP A 74 -8.23 -6.89 0.10
CA ASP A 74 -9.57 -7.45 -0.08
C ASP A 74 -10.41 -6.66 -1.12
N GLY A 75 -10.18 -5.35 -1.22
CA GLY A 75 -10.91 -4.45 -2.12
C GLY A 75 -10.34 -4.28 -3.53
N VAL A 76 -9.12 -4.76 -3.83
CA VAL A 76 -8.52 -4.63 -5.17
C VAL A 76 -8.85 -5.81 -6.08
N HIS A 77 -9.23 -5.54 -7.32
CA HIS A 77 -9.62 -6.58 -8.29
C HIS A 77 -8.51 -6.95 -9.28
N ARG A 78 -7.53 -6.05 -9.51
CA ARG A 78 -6.43 -6.32 -10.44
C ARG A 78 -5.29 -7.05 -9.75
N SER A 79 -4.74 -8.07 -10.41
CA SER A 79 -3.62 -8.86 -9.89
C SER A 79 -2.35 -8.03 -9.67
N GLU A 80 -2.10 -7.03 -10.50
CA GLU A 80 -0.95 -6.11 -10.38
C GLU A 80 -1.03 -5.23 -9.13
N GLU A 81 -2.22 -4.67 -8.84
CA GLU A 81 -2.47 -3.85 -7.64
C GLU A 81 -2.29 -4.70 -6.37
N ARG A 82 -2.84 -5.92 -6.40
CA ARG A 82 -2.67 -6.92 -5.34
C ARG A 82 -1.21 -7.29 -5.11
N ALA A 83 -0.45 -7.54 -6.18
CA ALA A 83 0.98 -7.85 -6.09
C ALA A 83 1.79 -6.71 -5.47
N ALA A 84 1.46 -5.45 -5.80
CA ALA A 84 2.10 -4.28 -5.18
C ALA A 84 1.85 -4.22 -3.67
N LEU A 85 0.62 -4.46 -3.21
CA LEU A 85 0.28 -4.48 -1.78
C LEU A 85 0.97 -5.63 -1.03
N LEU A 86 1.01 -6.83 -1.63
CA LEU A 86 1.72 -7.98 -1.05
C LEU A 86 3.22 -7.73 -0.92
N ARG A 87 3.83 -7.06 -1.91
CA ARG A 87 5.23 -6.62 -1.82
C ARG A 87 5.45 -5.68 -0.63
N HIS A 88 4.55 -4.73 -0.39
CA HIS A 88 4.65 -3.87 0.79
C HIS A 88 4.49 -4.64 2.11
N ALA A 89 3.54 -5.56 2.19
CA ALA A 89 3.36 -6.42 3.37
C ALA A 89 4.64 -7.21 3.69
N GLU A 90 5.30 -7.78 2.68
CA GLU A 90 6.57 -8.49 2.82
C GLU A 90 7.69 -7.58 3.33
N MET A 91 7.83 -6.38 2.76
CA MET A 91 8.81 -5.39 3.23
C MET A 91 8.56 -4.96 4.68
N ILE A 92 7.30 -4.87 5.12
CA ILE A 92 6.94 -4.52 6.51
C ILE A 92 7.37 -5.66 7.44
N ARG A 93 6.98 -6.90 7.12
CA ARG A 93 7.38 -8.11 7.87
C ARG A 93 8.90 -8.19 8.03
N HIS A 94 9.65 -7.98 6.95
CA HIS A 94 11.11 -7.98 6.99
C HIS A 94 11.68 -6.86 7.87
N GLY A 95 11.12 -5.64 7.75
CA GLY A 95 11.50 -4.51 8.60
C GLY A 95 11.30 -4.81 10.09
N ALA A 96 10.14 -5.37 10.45
CA ALA A 96 9.77 -5.70 11.82
C ALA A 96 10.67 -6.79 12.43
N ARG A 97 11.04 -7.82 11.65
CA ARG A 97 11.95 -8.89 12.12
C ARG A 97 13.28 -8.37 12.64
N SER A 98 13.79 -7.29 12.04
CA SER A 98 15.06 -6.65 12.42
C SER A 98 14.90 -5.43 13.33
N GLY A 99 13.70 -4.84 13.39
CA GLY A 99 13.44 -3.56 14.06
C GLY A 99 12.75 -3.67 15.42
N LEU A 100 11.94 -4.71 15.63
CA LEU A 100 11.23 -4.92 16.88
C LEU A 100 12.08 -5.76 17.84
N PRO A 101 12.31 -5.29 19.09
CA PRO A 101 13.12 -6.03 20.06
C PRO A 101 12.40 -7.28 20.55
N GLU A 102 11.10 -7.15 20.82
CA GLU A 102 10.31 -8.23 21.41
C GLU A 102 9.98 -9.33 20.41
N TYR A 103 10.11 -10.58 20.85
CA TYR A 103 9.83 -11.74 20.01
C TYR A 103 8.33 -11.95 19.78
N ALA A 104 7.52 -11.73 20.80
CA ALA A 104 6.07 -11.85 20.71
C ALA A 104 5.48 -10.88 19.67
N ASP A 105 5.94 -9.63 19.67
CA ASP A 105 5.56 -8.61 18.69
C ASP A 105 5.89 -9.04 17.25
N ARG A 106 7.07 -9.64 17.04
CA ARG A 106 7.47 -10.17 15.72
C ARG A 106 6.58 -11.34 15.29
N GLN A 107 6.14 -12.19 16.21
CA GLN A 107 5.18 -13.24 15.90
C GLN A 107 3.82 -12.68 15.51
N GLU A 108 3.34 -11.64 16.21
CA GLU A 108 2.06 -11.02 15.86
C GLU A 108 2.11 -10.40 14.47
N VAL A 109 3.20 -9.71 14.13
CA VAL A 109 3.45 -9.19 12.78
C VAL A 109 3.43 -10.31 11.73
N GLU A 110 4.07 -11.45 12.01
CA GLU A 110 4.05 -12.61 11.11
C GLU A 110 2.63 -13.15 10.91
N ALA A 111 1.84 -13.27 11.98
CA ALA A 111 0.46 -13.74 11.91
C ALA A 111 -0.41 -12.82 11.04
N ARG A 112 -0.30 -11.50 11.20
CA ARG A 112 -1.03 -10.52 10.36
C ARG A 112 -0.54 -10.52 8.91
N PHE A 113 0.76 -10.71 8.69
CA PHE A 113 1.30 -10.86 7.35
C PHE A 113 0.71 -12.09 6.64
N LEU A 114 0.66 -13.24 7.33
CA LEU A 114 0.11 -14.47 6.76
C LEU A 114 -1.37 -14.32 6.43
N SER A 115 -2.16 -13.63 7.27
CA SER A 115 -3.57 -13.37 6.94
C SER A 115 -3.73 -12.57 5.63
N ILE A 116 -2.86 -11.58 5.38
CA ILE A 116 -2.88 -10.82 4.11
C ILE A 116 -2.50 -11.73 2.94
N LYS A 117 -1.48 -12.57 3.12
CA LYS A 117 -1.03 -13.49 2.07
C LYS A 117 -2.10 -14.51 1.68
N HIS A 118 -2.99 -14.89 2.58
CA HIS A 118 -4.12 -15.76 2.29
C HIS A 118 -5.28 -15.08 1.55
N LEU A 119 -5.33 -13.74 1.56
CA LEU A 119 -6.36 -12.97 0.84
C LEU A 119 -6.04 -12.78 -0.65
N GLY A 120 -4.82 -13.07 -1.10
CA GLY A 120 -4.37 -12.85 -2.48
C GLY A 120 -3.84 -14.09 -3.17
#